data_AF-A0A972S692-F1
#
_entry.id   AF-A0A972S692-F1
#
_cell.length_a   1.000
_cell.length_b   1.000
_cell.length_c   1.000
_cell.angle_alpha   90.00
_cell.angle_beta   90.00
_cell.angle_gamma   90.00
#
_symmetry.space_group_name_H-M   'P 1'
#
loop_
_entity.id
_entity.type
_entity.pdbx_description
1 polymer ?
#
loop_
_entity_poly.entity_id
_entity_poly.type
_entity_poly.pdbx_seq_one_letter_code
_entity_poly.pdbx_strand_id
1 'polypeptide(L)'
;AKSIKEHEEKQEKLLEGFIHLIANMIDRKSPYTGEHCKKVPILTQMILNEVNASEEGSFKEFHIKDKELLKGIEWSSWLHDCGKLIIPNDIIDKATKLEIVYNRIHEIRTRFEVVLRDAKIAYYKARMDGVSHEIAQAEYERKKAQLQSDFAFIAQLNLGETEVSEDDCKRLHKISSVTWERNFSKYIGISWQERERLGKSQKEETLPVLEKLLQDGKEHEITRSQSDLTLYKEEKVKMEIPELLYNKGEIYNLCIPIGTITKEEKFKIQEHAIHTLKILKELPWSDKLKYIVLDAANHHEHLDGTGYPRLLHEDKLSVPARIMAVADIFEALTSIDRPYKKAKPLSEVLALMVDMVKANSIDKEIFKLFIKNKIYLKYAQGYLNEEQIDLENIDEHKIIEALE
;
A
#
# COMPACT_ATOMS: atom_id res chain seq x y z
N ALA A 1 -40.22 29.46 2.87
CA ALA A 1 -39.35 29.43 1.68
C ALA A 1 -37.94 29.93 2.00
N LYS A 2 -37.71 31.22 2.29
CA LYS A 2 -36.36 31.78 2.55
C LYS A 2 -35.63 31.11 3.72
N SER A 3 -36.30 30.95 4.87
CA SER A 3 -35.72 30.30 6.05
C SER A 3 -35.42 28.80 5.86
N ILE A 4 -36.12 28.11 4.95
CA ILE A 4 -35.88 26.69 4.66
C ILE A 4 -34.63 26.59 3.77
N LYS A 5 -34.56 27.40 2.72
CA LYS A 5 -33.39 27.48 1.84
C LYS A 5 -32.12 27.87 2.61
N GLU A 6 -32.22 28.85 3.51
CA GLU A 6 -31.10 29.22 4.39
C GLU A 6 -30.69 28.10 5.35
N HIS A 7 -31.62 27.23 5.75
CA HIS A 7 -31.32 26.06 6.58
C HIS A 7 -30.65 24.95 5.78
N GLU A 8 -31.16 24.64 4.58
CA GLU A 8 -30.57 23.70 3.62
C GLU A 8 -29.13 24.11 3.26
N GLU A 9 -28.91 25.38 2.89
CA GLU A 9 -27.58 25.91 2.58
C GLU A 9 -26.62 25.81 3.78
N LYS A 10 -27.12 25.96 5.02
CA LYS A 10 -26.31 25.79 6.23
C LYS A 10 -25.96 24.33 6.49
N GLN A 11 -26.90 23.41 6.30
CA GLN A 11 -26.67 21.97 6.44
C GLN A 11 -25.65 21.48 5.40
N GLU A 12 -25.79 21.96 4.16
CA GLU A 12 -24.88 21.65 3.06
C GLU A 12 -23.45 22.13 3.33
N LYS A 13 -23.29 23.40 3.76
CA LYS A 13 -21.96 23.92 4.16
C LYS A 13 -21.37 23.18 5.35
N LEU A 14 -22.20 22.74 6.29
CA LEU A 14 -21.74 21.95 7.42
C LEU A 14 -21.22 20.58 6.94
N LEU A 15 -21.96 19.91 6.06
CA LEU A 15 -21.55 18.64 5.46
C LEU A 15 -20.25 18.79 4.66
N GLU A 16 -20.13 19.81 3.81
CA GLU A 16 -18.87 20.13 3.11
C GLU A 16 -17.71 20.36 4.09
N GLY A 17 -17.96 21.10 5.17
CA GLY A 17 -16.96 21.33 6.21
C GLY A 17 -16.47 20.01 6.83
N PHE A 18 -17.38 19.06 7.10
CA PHE A 18 -17.00 17.73 7.59
C PHE A 18 -16.27 16.89 6.55
N ILE A 19 -16.69 16.93 5.28
CA ILE A 19 -16.03 16.21 4.19
C ILE A 19 -14.57 16.68 4.05
N HIS A 20 -14.36 17.99 3.94
CA HIS A 20 -13.02 18.55 3.88
C HIS A 20 -12.22 18.26 5.15
N LEU A 21 -12.83 18.31 6.33
CA LEU A 21 -12.14 17.96 7.58
C LEU A 21 -11.63 16.51 7.55
N ILE A 22 -12.46 15.56 7.15
CA ILE A 22 -12.11 14.14 7.07
C ILE A 22 -10.99 13.92 6.05
N ALA A 23 -11.13 14.48 4.83
CA ALA A 23 -10.11 14.39 3.79
C ALA A 23 -8.76 14.96 4.27
N ASN A 24 -8.77 16.14 4.88
CA ASN A 24 -7.56 16.76 5.44
C ASN A 24 -6.94 15.93 6.58
N MET A 25 -7.75 15.23 7.37
CA MET A 25 -7.24 14.35 8.43
C MET A 25 -6.55 13.11 7.85
N ILE A 26 -7.06 12.56 6.74
CA ILE A 26 -6.46 11.43 6.03
C ILE A 26 -5.11 11.84 5.44
N ASP A 27 -5.08 12.96 4.71
CA ASP A 27 -3.86 13.51 4.11
C ASP A 27 -2.77 13.82 5.16
N ARG A 28 -3.16 14.21 6.38
CA ARG A 28 -2.22 14.44 7.49
C ARG A 28 -1.79 13.19 8.23
N LYS A 29 -2.52 12.08 8.08
CA LYS A 29 -2.29 10.86 8.86
C LYS A 29 -0.97 10.20 8.49
N SER A 30 -0.57 10.28 7.22
CA SER A 30 0.76 9.90 6.77
C SER A 30 1.50 11.16 6.30
N PRO A 31 2.81 11.31 6.61
CA PRO A 31 3.64 12.37 6.04
C PRO A 31 3.75 12.28 4.51
N TYR A 32 3.22 11.20 3.92
CA TYR A 32 3.35 10.82 2.52
C TYR A 32 2.06 10.95 1.74
N THR A 33 0.93 11.30 2.35
CA THR A 33 -0.36 11.42 1.64
C THR A 33 -0.60 12.79 1.00
N GLY A 34 0.40 13.66 0.94
CA GLY A 34 0.37 14.89 0.15
C GLY A 34 -0.87 15.77 0.34
N GLU A 35 -1.23 16.55 -0.69
CA GLU A 35 -2.57 17.12 -0.83
C GLU A 35 -3.44 16.22 -1.73
N HIS A 36 -3.21 14.89 -1.69
CA HIS A 36 -3.81 13.91 -2.59
C HIS A 36 -5.34 13.97 -2.56
N CYS A 37 -5.95 13.88 -1.37
CA CYS A 37 -7.41 13.93 -1.24
C CYS A 37 -7.98 15.29 -1.70
N LYS A 38 -7.16 16.35 -1.80
CA LYS A 38 -7.57 17.65 -2.36
C LYS A 38 -7.40 17.74 -3.87
N LYS A 39 -6.40 17.06 -4.41
CA LYS A 39 -6.02 17.12 -5.82
C LYS A 39 -6.87 16.20 -6.70
N VAL A 40 -7.22 15.02 -6.21
CA VAL A 40 -8.10 14.07 -6.93
C VAL A 40 -9.47 14.70 -7.29
N PRO A 41 -10.16 15.43 -6.39
CA PRO A 41 -11.39 16.15 -6.73
C PRO A 41 -11.23 17.17 -7.85
N ILE A 42 -10.12 17.92 -7.85
CA ILE A 42 -9.84 18.93 -8.88
C ILE A 42 -9.73 18.25 -10.24
N LEU A 43 -8.93 17.18 -10.32
CA LEU A 43 -8.72 16.44 -11.56
C LEU A 43 -10.00 15.72 -12.01
N THR A 44 -10.75 15.12 -11.08
CA THR A 44 -12.06 14.51 -11.32
C THR A 44 -13.01 15.53 -11.95
N GLN A 45 -13.06 16.76 -11.42
CA GLN A 45 -13.92 17.81 -11.95
C GLN A 45 -13.46 18.31 -13.32
N MET A 46 -12.15 18.43 -13.55
CA MET A 46 -11.60 18.79 -14.87
C MET A 46 -12.02 17.78 -15.93
N ILE A 47 -11.90 16.48 -15.64
CA ILE A 47 -12.32 15.41 -16.55
C ILE A 47 -13.84 15.40 -16.72
N LEU A 48 -14.59 15.48 -15.62
CA LEU A 48 -16.05 15.48 -15.64
C LEU A 48 -16.62 16.61 -16.50
N ASN A 49 -16.04 17.81 -16.43
CA ASN A 49 -16.49 18.94 -17.24
C ASN A 49 -16.33 18.67 -18.75
N GLU A 50 -15.20 18.08 -19.16
CA GLU A 50 -14.93 17.76 -20.56
C GLU A 50 -15.81 16.59 -21.03
N VAL A 51 -15.97 15.55 -20.20
CA VAL A 51 -16.86 14.41 -20.48
C VAL A 51 -18.31 14.88 -20.63
N ASN A 52 -18.78 15.74 -19.72
CA ASN A 52 -20.15 16.26 -19.71
C ASN A 52 -20.45 17.21 -20.88
N ALA A 53 -19.42 17.85 -21.45
CA ALA A 53 -19.52 18.73 -22.61
C ALA A 53 -19.28 18.00 -23.95
N SER A 54 -18.82 16.74 -23.91
CA SER A 54 -18.47 15.98 -25.11
C SER A 54 -19.71 15.54 -25.89
N GLU A 55 -19.69 15.72 -27.20
CA GLU A 55 -20.67 15.16 -28.15
C GLU A 55 -20.06 13.97 -28.93
N GLU A 56 -18.96 13.40 -28.43
CA GLU A 56 -18.21 12.32 -29.09
C GLU A 56 -18.37 10.98 -28.35
N GLY A 57 -18.24 9.87 -29.09
CA GLY A 57 -18.15 8.52 -28.53
C GLY A 57 -19.31 8.11 -27.62
N SER A 58 -18.97 7.43 -26.53
CA SER A 58 -19.90 6.95 -25.50
C SER A 58 -20.47 8.07 -24.61
N PHE A 59 -19.99 9.30 -24.74
CA PHE A 59 -20.41 10.44 -23.90
C PHE A 59 -21.56 11.25 -24.48
N LYS A 60 -21.98 10.99 -25.73
CA LYS A 60 -23.11 11.69 -26.40
C LYS A 60 -24.41 11.72 -25.61
N GLU A 61 -24.66 10.70 -24.80
CA GLU A 61 -25.87 10.58 -23.99
C GLU A 61 -25.61 10.91 -22.51
N PHE A 62 -24.36 11.18 -22.15
CA PHE A 62 -23.95 11.46 -20.78
C PHE A 62 -23.92 12.97 -20.52
N HIS A 63 -25.06 13.51 -20.04
CA HIS A 63 -25.16 14.91 -19.65
C HIS A 63 -25.81 15.09 -18.27
N ILE A 64 -25.02 15.50 -17.29
CA ILE A 64 -25.45 15.85 -15.94
C ILE A 64 -25.71 17.36 -15.87
N LYS A 65 -27.00 17.73 -15.71
CA LYS A 65 -27.45 19.12 -15.48
C LYS A 65 -27.87 19.39 -14.04
N ASP A 66 -28.16 18.34 -13.27
CA ASP A 66 -28.56 18.47 -11.87
C ASP A 66 -27.33 18.87 -11.03
N LYS A 67 -27.42 20.04 -10.38
CA LYS A 67 -26.34 20.59 -9.54
C LYS A 67 -26.08 19.75 -8.31
N GLU A 68 -27.10 19.10 -7.76
CA GLU A 68 -26.97 18.21 -6.60
C GLU A 68 -26.13 16.98 -6.99
N LEU A 69 -26.33 16.44 -8.19
CA LEU A 69 -25.57 15.29 -8.69
C LEU A 69 -24.09 15.64 -8.94
N LEU A 70 -23.83 16.79 -9.59
CA LEU A 70 -22.45 17.27 -9.82
C LEU A 70 -21.70 17.44 -8.49
N LYS A 71 -22.38 18.02 -7.50
CA LYS A 71 -21.83 18.18 -6.15
C LYS A 71 -21.63 16.84 -5.44
N GLY A 72 -22.53 15.89 -5.65
CA GLY A 72 -22.37 14.53 -5.18
C GLY A 72 -21.11 13.85 -5.70
N ILE A 73 -20.78 14.04 -6.98
CA ILE A 73 -19.54 13.49 -7.58
C ILE A 73 -18.31 14.16 -6.97
N GLU A 74 -18.34 15.48 -6.75
CA GLU A 74 -17.28 16.19 -6.04
C GLU A 74 -17.09 15.61 -4.62
N TRP A 75 -18.16 15.48 -3.83
CA TRP A 75 -18.09 14.87 -2.49
C TRP A 75 -17.58 13.43 -2.52
N SER A 76 -17.99 12.65 -3.52
CA SER A 76 -17.48 11.30 -3.76
C SER A 76 -15.97 11.29 -3.89
N SER A 77 -15.43 12.20 -4.71
CA SER A 77 -13.98 12.30 -4.95
C SER A 77 -13.21 12.79 -3.72
N TRP A 78 -13.82 13.59 -2.85
CA TRP A 78 -13.19 13.95 -1.57
C TRP A 78 -13.16 12.79 -0.55
N LEU A 79 -14.10 11.85 -0.67
CA LEU A 79 -14.31 10.77 0.30
C LEU A 79 -13.82 9.40 -0.19
N HIS A 80 -13.30 9.29 -1.42
CA HIS A 80 -12.85 8.04 -2.03
C HIS A 80 -11.93 7.23 -1.11
N ASP A 81 -11.06 7.94 -0.40
CA ASP A 81 -10.06 7.39 0.50
C ASP A 81 -10.42 7.40 1.99
N CYS A 82 -11.68 7.69 2.35
CA CYS A 82 -12.06 7.83 3.76
C CYS A 82 -11.83 6.55 4.59
N GLY A 83 -11.80 5.37 3.97
CA GLY A 83 -11.42 4.13 4.62
C GLY A 83 -9.96 4.05 5.08
N LYS A 84 -9.05 4.87 4.54
CA LYS A 84 -7.64 4.94 5.00
C LYS A 84 -7.52 5.34 6.47
N LEU A 85 -8.57 5.92 7.06
CA LEU A 85 -8.66 6.17 8.51
C LEU A 85 -8.44 4.91 9.36
N ILE A 86 -8.83 3.74 8.87
CA ILE A 86 -8.74 2.46 9.61
C ILE A 86 -7.40 1.74 9.36
N ILE A 87 -6.67 2.11 8.30
CA ILE A 87 -5.45 1.41 7.91
C ILE A 87 -4.25 1.90 8.75
N PRO A 88 -3.45 1.01 9.37
CA PRO A 88 -2.28 1.42 10.17
C PRO A 88 -1.19 2.12 9.35
N ASN A 89 -0.55 3.14 9.94
CA ASN A 89 0.52 3.90 9.29
C ASN A 89 1.74 3.03 9.00
N ASP A 90 2.08 2.11 9.91
CA ASP A 90 3.21 1.19 9.74
C ASP A 90 3.08 0.25 8.53
N ILE A 91 1.90 0.20 7.90
CA ILE A 91 1.66 -0.54 6.68
C ILE A 91 1.70 0.37 5.45
N ILE A 92 1.02 1.53 5.50
CA ILE A 92 0.99 2.49 4.39
C ILE A 92 2.40 3.03 4.11
N ASP A 93 3.14 3.31 5.18
CA ASP A 93 4.42 4.00 5.16
C ASP A 93 5.62 3.04 5.15
N LYS A 94 5.37 1.72 5.15
CA LYS A 94 6.38 0.67 5.28
C LYS A 94 7.50 0.81 4.24
N ALA A 95 8.70 1.19 4.69
CA ALA A 95 9.83 1.51 3.82
C ALA A 95 10.79 0.34 3.62
N THR A 96 10.80 -0.64 4.51
CA THR A 96 11.64 -1.86 4.39
C THR A 96 10.86 -3.14 4.68
N LYS A 97 11.31 -4.29 4.17
CA LYS A 97 10.57 -5.58 4.28
C LYS A 97 10.30 -5.99 5.74
N LEU A 98 11.23 -5.74 6.66
CA LEU A 98 11.13 -6.12 8.09
C LEU A 98 10.49 -5.05 8.98
N GLU A 99 10.09 -3.92 8.41
CA GLU A 99 9.50 -2.82 9.15
C GLU A 99 8.06 -3.12 9.58
N ILE A 100 7.80 -2.86 10.86
CA ILE A 100 6.48 -2.78 11.46
C ILE A 100 6.36 -1.36 12.03
N VAL A 101 5.96 -1.19 13.29
CA VAL A 101 6.12 0.08 14.02
C VAL A 101 7.60 0.56 14.06
N TYR A 102 8.56 -0.36 13.98
CA TYR A 102 9.99 -0.07 13.79
C TYR A 102 10.65 -1.14 12.91
N ASN A 103 11.86 -0.86 12.43
CA ASN A 103 12.61 -1.79 11.59
C ASN A 103 13.25 -2.92 12.40
N ARG A 104 12.78 -4.16 12.22
CA ARG A 104 13.29 -5.32 12.95
C ARG A 104 14.66 -5.82 12.49
N ILE A 105 15.27 -5.21 11.47
CA ILE A 105 16.67 -5.48 11.09
C ILE A 105 17.63 -5.28 12.27
N HIS A 106 17.29 -4.41 13.23
CA HIS A 106 18.07 -4.17 14.43
C HIS A 106 18.12 -5.39 15.36
N GLU A 107 17.05 -6.16 15.44
CA GLU A 107 17.02 -7.41 16.21
C GLU A 107 17.89 -8.47 15.55
N ILE A 108 17.74 -8.63 14.23
CA ILE A 108 18.59 -9.55 13.45
C ILE A 108 20.06 -9.17 13.61
N ARG A 109 20.41 -7.88 13.48
CA ARG A 109 21.77 -7.38 13.72
C ARG A 109 22.28 -7.76 15.10
N THR A 110 21.44 -7.63 16.12
CA THR A 110 21.81 -8.00 17.50
C THR A 110 22.11 -9.49 17.61
N ARG A 111 21.33 -10.37 16.96
CA ARG A 111 21.61 -11.82 16.95
C ARG A 111 22.90 -12.14 16.17
N PHE A 112 23.21 -11.43 15.09
CA PHE A 112 24.50 -11.54 14.40
C PHE A 112 25.69 -11.15 15.30
N GLU A 113 25.54 -10.09 16.09
CA GLU A 113 26.56 -9.68 17.08
C GLU A 113 26.75 -10.73 18.18
N VAL A 114 25.68 -11.43 18.60
CA VAL A 114 25.77 -12.57 19.53
C VAL A 114 26.56 -13.72 18.90
N VAL A 115 26.22 -14.14 17.68
CA VAL A 115 26.95 -15.23 17.00
C VAL A 115 28.42 -14.87 16.74
N LEU A 116 28.73 -13.59 16.45
CA LEU A 116 30.10 -13.12 16.33
C LEU A 116 30.86 -13.20 17.67
N ARG A 117 30.20 -12.86 18.78
CA ARG A 117 30.76 -13.04 20.13
C ARG A 117 31.01 -14.51 20.45
N ASP A 118 30.10 -15.40 20.08
CA ASP A 118 30.27 -16.85 20.27
C ASP A 118 31.46 -17.38 19.46
N ALA A 119 31.65 -16.91 18.23
CA ALA A 119 32.83 -17.23 17.43
C ALA A 119 34.14 -16.75 18.09
N LYS A 120 34.11 -15.58 18.75
CA LYS A 120 35.25 -15.07 19.51
C LYS A 120 35.53 -15.89 20.78
N ILE A 121 34.47 -16.36 21.46
CA ILE A 121 34.60 -17.27 22.60
C ILE A 121 35.20 -18.60 22.15
N ALA A 122 34.73 -19.15 21.03
CA ALA A 122 35.27 -20.38 20.43
C ALA A 122 36.76 -20.24 20.09
N TYR A 123 37.19 -19.09 19.56
CA TYR A 123 38.60 -18.75 19.36
C TYR A 123 39.41 -18.86 20.65
N TYR A 124 38.97 -18.21 21.73
CA TYR A 124 39.70 -18.27 23.01
C TYR A 124 39.71 -19.67 23.62
N LYS A 125 38.61 -20.42 23.53
CA LYS A 125 38.55 -21.82 23.97
C LYS A 125 39.55 -22.69 23.21
N ALA A 126 39.58 -22.59 21.87
CA ALA A 126 40.55 -23.31 21.06
C ALA A 126 42.01 -23.00 21.45
N ARG A 127 42.31 -21.72 21.78
CA ARG A 127 43.63 -21.32 22.29
C ARG A 127 43.96 -21.97 23.63
N MET A 128 42.98 -22.10 24.53
CA MET A 128 43.14 -22.78 25.81
C MET A 128 43.33 -24.29 25.65
N ASP A 129 42.70 -24.89 24.64
CA ASP A 129 42.80 -26.31 24.31
C ASP A 129 44.08 -26.66 23.51
N GLY A 130 44.97 -25.68 23.31
CA GLY A 130 46.29 -25.89 22.70
C GLY A 130 46.37 -25.66 21.19
N VAL A 131 45.31 -25.18 20.54
CA VAL A 131 45.34 -24.81 19.11
C VAL A 131 46.26 -23.60 18.91
N SER A 132 47.09 -23.61 17.86
CA SER A 132 48.01 -22.50 17.56
C SER A 132 47.25 -21.20 17.28
N HIS A 133 47.92 -20.06 17.50
CA HIS A 133 47.28 -18.75 17.35
C HIS A 133 46.85 -18.55 15.90
N GLU A 134 47.71 -18.94 14.97
CA GLU A 134 47.52 -18.79 13.53
C GLU A 134 46.28 -19.54 13.05
N ILE A 135 46.09 -20.79 13.51
CA ILE A 135 44.95 -21.62 13.11
C ILE A 135 43.64 -21.06 13.68
N ALA A 136 43.62 -20.80 15.00
CA ALA A 136 42.42 -20.30 15.66
C ALA A 136 42.01 -18.92 15.14
N GLN A 137 42.99 -18.02 14.92
CA GLN A 137 42.75 -16.68 14.40
C GLN A 137 42.21 -16.72 12.97
N ALA A 138 42.77 -17.58 12.11
CA ALA A 138 42.29 -17.76 10.74
C ALA A 138 40.84 -18.26 10.70
N GLU A 139 40.47 -19.20 11.58
CA GLU A 139 39.09 -19.67 11.69
C GLU A 139 38.13 -18.58 12.15
N TYR A 140 38.52 -17.79 13.15
CA TYR A 140 37.72 -16.66 13.64
C TYR A 140 37.51 -15.59 12.57
N GLU A 141 38.58 -15.15 11.89
CA GLU A 141 38.45 -14.13 10.84
C GLU A 141 37.62 -14.64 9.65
N ARG A 142 37.75 -15.93 9.29
CA ARG A 142 36.88 -16.57 8.29
C ARG A 142 35.40 -16.50 8.71
N LYS A 143 35.08 -16.87 9.95
CA LYS A 143 33.70 -16.85 10.46
C LYS A 143 33.15 -15.42 10.54
N LYS A 144 33.96 -14.47 11.00
CA LYS A 144 33.60 -13.05 11.06
C LYS A 144 33.31 -12.48 9.67
N ALA A 145 34.18 -12.74 8.68
CA ALA A 145 33.97 -12.30 7.31
C ALA A 145 32.69 -12.91 6.72
N GLN A 146 32.42 -14.19 6.97
CA GLN A 146 31.18 -14.85 6.56
C GLN A 146 29.94 -14.18 7.17
N LEU A 147 29.93 -13.94 8.49
CA LEU A 147 28.80 -13.30 9.18
C LEU A 147 28.56 -11.86 8.69
N GLN A 148 29.63 -11.10 8.43
CA GLN A 148 29.51 -9.75 7.87
C GLN A 148 28.93 -9.77 6.45
N SER A 149 29.36 -10.71 5.62
CA SER A 149 28.81 -10.90 4.27
C SER A 149 27.34 -11.32 4.30
N ASP A 150 26.97 -12.23 5.21
CA ASP A 150 25.61 -12.72 5.37
C ASP A 150 24.65 -11.64 5.90
N PHE A 151 25.10 -10.82 6.86
CA PHE A 151 24.31 -9.68 7.33
C PHE A 151 24.13 -8.62 6.23
N ALA A 152 25.19 -8.30 5.48
CA ALA A 152 25.11 -7.35 4.37
C ALA A 152 24.10 -7.81 3.30
N PHE A 153 24.06 -9.11 3.01
CA PHE A 153 23.07 -9.71 2.12
C PHE A 153 21.63 -9.53 2.66
N ILE A 154 21.38 -9.84 3.94
CA ILE A 154 20.05 -9.63 4.55
C ILE A 154 19.66 -8.15 4.55
N ALA A 155 20.61 -7.25 4.84
CA ALA A 155 20.37 -5.82 4.83
C ALA A 155 19.96 -5.32 3.44
N GLN A 156 20.58 -5.85 2.38
CA GLN A 156 20.20 -5.54 1.00
C GLN A 156 18.79 -6.04 0.68
N LEU A 157 18.46 -7.29 1.03
CA LEU A 157 17.11 -7.81 0.84
C LEU A 157 16.07 -6.93 1.56
N ASN A 158 16.37 -6.48 2.78
CA ASN A 158 15.44 -5.68 3.58
C ASN A 158 15.01 -4.37 2.90
N LEU A 159 15.85 -3.78 2.04
CA LEU A 159 15.50 -2.54 1.32
C LEU A 159 14.35 -2.75 0.31
N GLY A 160 14.21 -3.96 -0.26
CA GLY A 160 13.15 -4.27 -1.23
C GLY A 160 13.29 -3.57 -2.59
N GLU A 161 14.46 -3.00 -2.89
CA GLU A 161 14.75 -2.30 -4.14
C GLU A 161 15.07 -3.23 -5.31
N THR A 162 15.53 -4.45 -5.02
CA THR A 162 15.89 -5.46 -6.02
C THR A 162 14.93 -6.63 -5.97
N GLU A 163 14.76 -7.30 -7.11
CA GLU A 163 14.06 -8.58 -7.17
C GLU A 163 14.78 -9.64 -6.32
N VAL A 164 14.02 -10.46 -5.63
CA VAL A 164 14.50 -11.56 -4.79
C VAL A 164 14.29 -12.87 -5.54
N SER A 165 15.38 -13.52 -5.93
CA SER A 165 15.35 -14.78 -6.65
C SER A 165 15.11 -15.98 -5.73
N GLU A 166 14.77 -17.13 -6.30
CA GLU A 166 14.71 -18.39 -5.55
C GLU A 166 16.06 -18.74 -4.89
N ASP A 167 17.18 -18.40 -5.53
CA ASP A 167 18.51 -18.66 -5.00
C ASP A 167 18.85 -17.74 -3.83
N ASP A 168 18.35 -16.49 -3.85
CA ASP A 168 18.43 -15.59 -2.69
C ASP A 168 17.65 -16.17 -1.50
N CYS A 169 16.45 -16.71 -1.73
CA CYS A 169 15.68 -17.37 -0.67
C CYS A 169 16.36 -18.64 -0.15
N LYS A 170 16.96 -19.47 -1.02
CA LYS A 170 17.77 -20.63 -0.59
C LYS A 170 18.96 -20.20 0.26
N ARG A 171 19.67 -19.14 -0.15
CA ARG A 171 20.78 -18.55 0.62
C ARG A 171 20.29 -18.05 1.98
N LEU A 172 19.17 -17.34 2.02
CA LEU A 172 18.56 -16.83 3.25
C LEU A 172 18.19 -17.97 4.20
N HIS A 173 17.59 -19.04 3.71
CA HIS A 173 17.30 -20.24 4.51
C HIS A 173 18.58 -20.86 5.08
N LYS A 174 19.67 -20.93 4.30
CA LYS A 174 20.97 -21.40 4.80
C LYS A 174 21.48 -20.51 5.94
N ILE A 175 21.42 -19.19 5.79
CA ILE A 175 21.82 -18.23 6.83
C ILE A 175 20.93 -18.38 8.08
N SER A 176 19.63 -18.53 7.91
CA SER A 176 18.68 -18.71 9.02
C SER A 176 18.97 -19.93 9.88
N SER A 177 19.58 -20.97 9.30
CA SER A 177 19.89 -22.23 10.00
C SER A 177 21.03 -22.11 10.99
N VAL A 178 21.81 -21.02 10.94
CA VAL A 178 22.80 -20.71 11.96
C VAL A 178 22.08 -20.56 13.30
N THR A 179 22.58 -21.24 14.33
CA THR A 179 21.96 -21.22 15.66
C THR A 179 22.75 -20.38 16.66
N TRP A 180 22.05 -19.85 17.65
CA TRP A 180 22.61 -19.19 18.83
C TRP A 180 21.90 -19.68 20.10
N GLU A 181 22.54 -19.55 21.25
CA GLU A 181 22.01 -20.07 22.51
C GLU A 181 21.20 -18.99 23.27
N ARG A 182 19.90 -19.26 23.50
CA ARG A 182 19.04 -18.42 24.33
C ARG A 182 18.95 -18.98 25.74
N ASN A 183 19.28 -18.12 26.71
CA ASN A 183 19.25 -18.43 28.14
C ASN A 183 18.05 -17.80 28.89
N PHE A 184 17.27 -16.95 28.23
CA PHE A 184 16.11 -16.27 28.82
C PHE A 184 14.82 -16.75 28.17
N SER A 185 13.81 -17.08 28.96
CA SER A 185 12.51 -17.57 28.45
C SER A 185 11.81 -16.55 27.56
N LYS A 186 11.30 -16.98 26.40
CA LYS A 186 10.50 -16.13 25.51
C LYS A 186 9.05 -15.93 25.97
N TYR A 187 8.63 -16.58 27.06
CA TYR A 187 7.28 -16.48 27.61
C TYR A 187 7.14 -15.42 28.72
N ILE A 188 8.26 -14.84 29.17
CA ILE A 188 8.32 -13.80 30.19
C ILE A 188 8.30 -12.42 29.49
N GLY A 189 7.47 -11.49 29.98
CA GLY A 189 7.39 -10.13 29.46
C GLY A 189 6.45 -9.94 28.26
N ILE A 190 5.80 -11.00 27.79
CA ILE A 190 4.83 -10.96 26.67
C ILE A 190 3.38 -10.81 27.13
N SER A 191 2.52 -10.35 26.23
CA SER A 191 1.07 -10.22 26.46
C SER A 191 0.36 -11.58 26.52
N TRP A 192 -0.87 -11.61 27.06
CA TRP A 192 -1.68 -12.83 27.08
C TRP A 192 -2.02 -13.34 25.67
N GLN A 193 -2.28 -12.44 24.71
CA GLN A 193 -2.57 -12.79 23.31
C GLN A 193 -1.35 -13.40 22.62
N GLU A 194 -0.18 -12.84 22.88
CA GLU A 194 1.07 -13.36 22.33
C GLU A 194 1.41 -14.74 22.90
N ARG A 195 1.16 -14.93 24.20
CA ARG A 195 1.30 -16.24 24.84
C ARG A 195 0.35 -17.28 24.25
N GLU A 196 -0.89 -16.90 23.96
CA GLU A 196 -1.86 -17.78 23.30
C GLU A 196 -1.38 -18.22 21.91
N ARG A 197 -0.84 -17.29 21.11
CA ARG A 197 -0.24 -17.61 19.80
C ARG A 197 0.96 -18.55 19.90
N LEU A 198 1.81 -18.36 20.90
CA LEU A 198 2.98 -19.22 21.14
C LEU A 198 2.63 -20.65 21.58
N GLY A 199 1.37 -20.91 21.99
CA GLY A 199 0.95 -22.24 22.44
C GLY A 199 1.44 -22.59 23.86
N LYS A 200 1.45 -23.89 24.19
CA LYS A 200 1.55 -24.40 25.57
C LYS A 200 2.78 -23.87 26.35
N SER A 201 2.54 -23.77 27.67
CA SER A 201 3.08 -22.83 28.64
C SER A 201 4.59 -22.87 28.89
N GLN A 202 5.13 -21.72 29.33
CA GLN A 202 6.43 -21.48 29.99
C GLN A 202 7.01 -22.63 30.84
N LYS A 203 6.17 -23.50 31.42
CA LYS A 203 6.58 -24.65 32.25
C LYS A 203 7.31 -25.75 31.48
N GLU A 204 7.19 -25.81 30.16
CA GLU A 204 7.83 -26.85 29.33
C GLU A 204 9.16 -26.41 28.70
N GLU A 205 9.53 -25.13 28.83
CA GLU A 205 10.75 -24.61 28.23
C GLU A 205 11.98 -24.99 29.07
N THR A 206 12.84 -25.85 28.51
CA THR A 206 14.14 -26.18 29.10
C THR A 206 15.21 -25.22 28.55
N LEU A 207 15.88 -24.48 29.43
CA LEU A 207 16.93 -23.52 29.09
C LEU A 207 18.31 -24.07 29.51
N PRO A 208 19.40 -23.77 28.79
CA PRO A 208 19.43 -23.01 27.54
C PRO A 208 18.83 -23.77 26.35
N VAL A 209 18.37 -23.03 25.33
CA VAL A 209 17.83 -23.60 24.08
C VAL A 209 18.52 -22.98 22.86
N LEU A 210 18.76 -23.80 21.83
CA LEU A 210 19.29 -23.33 20.56
C LEU A 210 18.17 -22.76 19.70
N GLU A 211 18.36 -21.54 19.23
CA GLU A 211 17.44 -20.87 18.31
C GLU A 211 18.10 -20.55 16.98
N LYS A 212 17.29 -20.55 15.92
CA LYS A 212 17.70 -20.09 14.60
C LYS A 212 17.94 -18.59 14.59
N LEU A 213 18.87 -18.16 13.74
CA LEU A 213 19.27 -16.76 13.60
C LEU A 213 18.11 -15.89 13.10
N LEU A 214 17.32 -16.44 12.17
CA LEU A 214 16.08 -15.85 11.67
C LEU A 214 14.90 -16.79 11.94
N GLN A 215 13.72 -16.24 12.19
CA GLN A 215 12.56 -16.97 12.68
C GLN A 215 11.26 -16.63 11.94
N ASP A 216 10.54 -17.68 11.55
CA ASP A 216 9.15 -17.65 11.11
C ASP A 216 8.34 -18.54 12.07
N GLY A 217 7.92 -17.97 13.21
CA GLY A 217 7.19 -18.68 14.25
C GLY A 217 5.71 -18.30 14.32
N LYS A 218 4.93 -19.02 15.14
CA LYS A 218 3.50 -18.76 15.35
C LYS A 218 3.23 -17.41 16.03
N GLU A 219 4.19 -16.90 16.79
CA GLU A 219 4.19 -15.54 17.33
C GLU A 219 4.08 -14.46 16.24
N HIS A 220 4.55 -14.74 15.03
CA HIS A 220 4.54 -13.82 13.90
C HIS A 220 3.24 -13.87 13.06
N GLU A 221 2.43 -14.91 13.23
CA GLU A 221 1.17 -15.08 12.51
C GLU A 221 0.04 -14.41 13.30
N ILE A 222 -0.53 -13.34 12.74
CA ILE A 222 -1.68 -12.63 13.33
C ILE A 222 -2.93 -13.03 12.55
N THR A 223 -3.92 -13.58 13.23
CA THR A 223 -5.18 -14.03 12.62
C THR A 223 -6.16 -12.88 12.47
N ARG A 224 -7.03 -12.96 11.46
CA ARG A 224 -8.14 -12.02 11.27
C ARG A 224 -9.22 -12.20 12.33
N SER A 225 -9.95 -11.13 12.62
CA SER A 225 -11.08 -11.19 13.54
C SER A 225 -12.34 -11.71 12.83
N GLN A 226 -13.27 -12.28 13.60
CA GLN A 226 -14.58 -12.70 13.06
C GLN A 226 -15.40 -11.50 12.55
N SER A 227 -15.22 -10.32 13.15
CA SER A 227 -15.85 -9.08 12.68
C SER A 227 -15.38 -8.69 11.28
N ASP A 228 -14.09 -8.82 10.98
CA ASP A 228 -13.55 -8.52 9.65
C ASP A 228 -14.18 -9.43 8.59
N LEU A 229 -14.20 -10.74 8.85
CA LEU A 229 -14.79 -11.73 7.94
C LEU A 229 -16.29 -11.50 7.72
N THR A 230 -16.99 -11.02 8.74
CA THR A 230 -18.42 -10.68 8.65
C THR A 230 -18.63 -9.46 7.76
N LEU A 231 -17.83 -8.40 7.96
CA LEU A 231 -17.84 -7.21 7.12
C LEU A 231 -17.58 -7.55 5.65
N TYR A 232 -16.57 -8.37 5.36
CA TYR A 232 -16.24 -8.73 3.97
C TYR A 232 -17.38 -9.48 3.28
N LYS A 233 -18.07 -10.35 4.02
CA LYS A 233 -19.25 -11.07 3.52
C LYS A 233 -20.43 -10.12 3.26
N GLU A 234 -20.71 -9.21 4.19
CA GLU A 234 -21.79 -8.22 4.07
C GLU A 234 -21.57 -7.28 2.88
N GLU A 235 -20.31 -6.85 2.68
CA GLU A 235 -19.91 -5.95 1.60
C GLU A 235 -19.64 -6.66 0.27
N LYS A 236 -19.85 -7.98 0.20
CA LYS A 236 -19.68 -8.82 -0.99
C LYS A 236 -18.28 -8.69 -1.61
N VAL A 237 -17.26 -8.62 -0.76
CA VAL A 237 -15.85 -8.63 -1.17
C VAL A 237 -15.58 -9.91 -1.94
N LYS A 238 -14.94 -9.79 -3.11
CA LYS A 238 -14.60 -10.93 -3.99
C LYS A 238 -13.10 -11.11 -4.20
N MET A 239 -12.28 -10.09 -3.92
CA MET A 239 -10.84 -10.24 -3.97
C MET A 239 -10.37 -11.34 -2.99
N GLU A 240 -9.25 -11.99 -3.31
CA GLU A 240 -8.69 -13.04 -2.46
C GLU A 240 -8.36 -12.49 -1.06
N ILE A 241 -8.93 -13.10 -0.02
CA ILE A 241 -8.72 -12.72 1.37
C ILE A 241 -7.61 -13.62 1.94
N PRO A 242 -6.43 -13.08 2.29
CA PRO A 242 -5.39 -13.87 2.93
C PRO A 242 -5.89 -14.44 4.27
N GLU A 243 -5.51 -15.69 4.56
CA GLU A 243 -5.87 -16.39 5.80
C GLU A 243 -5.46 -15.58 7.05
N LEU A 244 -4.26 -15.02 7.02
CA LEU A 244 -3.72 -14.20 8.10
C LEU A 244 -4.08 -12.72 7.90
N LEU A 245 -4.24 -12.02 9.02
CA LEU A 245 -4.30 -10.57 9.04
C LEU A 245 -2.92 -10.00 8.72
N TYR A 246 -1.87 -10.54 9.36
CA TYR A 246 -0.48 -10.20 9.12
C TYR A 246 0.39 -11.44 9.28
N ASN A 247 1.43 -11.55 8.44
CA ASN A 247 2.52 -12.49 8.66
C ASN A 247 3.83 -11.72 8.84
N LYS A 248 4.31 -11.69 10.07
CA LYS A 248 5.52 -10.96 10.48
C LYS A 248 6.78 -11.85 10.46
N GLY A 249 6.75 -13.01 9.80
CA GLY A 249 7.92 -13.88 9.70
C GLY A 249 9.11 -13.15 9.07
N GLU A 250 10.30 -13.28 9.65
CA GLU A 250 11.50 -12.59 9.16
C GLU A 250 11.90 -13.10 7.78
N ILE A 251 11.90 -14.42 7.58
CA ILE A 251 12.28 -15.05 6.31
C ILE A 251 11.17 -14.79 5.30
N TYR A 252 9.90 -15.01 5.68
CA TYR A 252 8.74 -14.70 4.85
C TYR A 252 8.77 -13.27 4.29
N ASN A 253 9.01 -12.27 5.14
CA ASN A 253 9.06 -10.87 4.70
C ASN A 253 10.27 -10.61 3.79
N LEU A 254 11.45 -11.15 4.10
CA LEU A 254 12.65 -10.96 3.28
C LEU A 254 12.56 -11.65 1.90
N CYS A 255 11.77 -12.72 1.79
CA CYS A 255 11.55 -13.48 0.56
C CYS A 255 10.41 -12.96 -0.33
N ILE A 256 9.81 -11.80 -0.02
CA ILE A 256 8.87 -11.15 -0.93
C ILE A 256 9.61 -10.86 -2.26
N PRO A 257 9.08 -11.27 -3.43
CA PRO A 257 9.79 -11.16 -4.70
C PRO A 257 10.23 -9.75 -5.05
N ILE A 258 9.39 -8.74 -4.81
CA ILE A 258 9.70 -7.34 -5.12
C ILE A 258 8.98 -6.40 -4.15
N GLY A 259 9.61 -5.28 -3.80
CA GLY A 259 9.06 -4.30 -2.86
C GLY A 259 9.06 -4.78 -1.41
N THR A 260 8.26 -4.12 -0.58
CA THR A 260 8.30 -4.26 0.90
C THR A 260 7.03 -4.83 1.53
N ILE A 261 5.97 -4.95 0.73
CA ILE A 261 4.61 -5.24 1.20
C ILE A 261 4.28 -6.72 0.96
N THR A 262 3.90 -7.43 2.01
CA THR A 262 3.41 -8.82 1.95
C THR A 262 2.01 -8.88 1.33
N LYS A 263 1.52 -10.08 0.96
CA LYS A 263 0.14 -10.24 0.47
C LYS A 263 -0.89 -9.82 1.53
N GLU A 264 -0.62 -10.09 2.82
CA GLU A 264 -1.47 -9.71 3.94
C GLU A 264 -1.56 -8.19 4.09
N GLU A 265 -0.40 -7.51 4.03
CA GLU A 265 -0.32 -6.05 4.10
C GLU A 265 -0.94 -5.39 2.86
N LYS A 266 -0.74 -5.97 1.67
CA LYS A 266 -1.38 -5.49 0.44
C LYS A 266 -2.90 -5.54 0.56
N PHE A 267 -3.46 -6.67 1.01
CA PHE A 267 -4.89 -6.77 1.29
C PHE A 267 -5.33 -5.75 2.34
N LYS A 268 -4.54 -5.55 3.40
CA LYS A 268 -4.86 -4.56 4.43
C LYS A 268 -4.90 -3.13 3.88
N ILE A 269 -4.02 -2.78 2.94
CA ILE A 269 -4.08 -1.49 2.24
C ILE A 269 -5.37 -1.43 1.41
N GLN A 270 -5.69 -2.47 0.64
CA GLN A 270 -6.89 -2.53 -0.22
C GLN A 270 -8.20 -2.50 0.57
N GLU A 271 -8.20 -2.91 1.85
CA GLU A 271 -9.37 -2.80 2.73
C GLU A 271 -9.90 -1.37 2.88
N HIS A 272 -9.12 -0.32 2.57
CA HIS A 272 -9.63 1.04 2.61
C HIS A 272 -10.87 1.21 1.70
N ALA A 273 -10.93 0.56 0.54
CA ALA A 273 -12.10 0.65 -0.34
C ALA A 273 -13.34 0.01 0.30
N ILE A 274 -13.16 -1.10 1.04
CA ILE A 274 -14.22 -1.77 1.81
C ILE A 274 -14.70 -0.85 2.95
N HIS A 275 -13.77 -0.22 3.66
CA HIS A 275 -14.11 0.69 4.74
C HIS A 275 -14.72 2.00 4.23
N THR A 276 -14.30 2.52 3.08
CA THR A 276 -14.97 3.65 2.40
C THR A 276 -16.44 3.30 2.16
N LEU A 277 -16.71 2.13 1.59
CA LEU A 277 -18.09 1.66 1.37
C LEU A 277 -18.89 1.58 2.67
N LYS A 278 -18.32 0.96 3.71
CA LYS A 278 -18.98 0.79 5.01
C LYS A 278 -19.27 2.13 5.68
N ILE A 279 -18.28 3.02 5.74
CA ILE A 279 -18.41 4.34 6.39
C ILE A 279 -19.45 5.19 5.68
N LEU A 280 -19.38 5.28 4.35
CA LEU A 280 -20.27 6.14 3.58
C LEU A 280 -21.72 5.61 3.56
N LYS A 281 -21.95 4.30 3.68
CA LYS A 281 -23.31 3.73 3.82
C LYS A 281 -24.03 4.14 5.10
N GLU A 282 -23.32 4.49 6.16
CA GLU A 282 -23.91 4.90 7.44
C GLU A 282 -24.42 6.36 7.39
N LEU A 283 -24.00 7.14 6.39
CA LEU A 283 -24.44 8.53 6.24
C LEU A 283 -25.85 8.61 5.63
N PRO A 284 -26.69 9.56 6.09
CA PRO A 284 -28.07 9.70 5.65
C PRO A 284 -28.18 10.42 4.31
N TRP A 285 -27.67 9.82 3.24
CA TRP A 285 -27.74 10.36 1.89
C TRP A 285 -29.18 10.50 1.40
N SER A 286 -29.45 11.57 0.64
CA SER A 286 -30.70 11.67 -0.13
C SER A 286 -30.78 10.51 -1.13
N ASP A 287 -32.00 10.12 -1.54
CA ASP A 287 -32.17 9.05 -2.52
C ASP A 287 -31.40 9.31 -3.83
N LYS A 288 -31.27 10.59 -4.18
CA LYS A 288 -30.44 11.02 -5.30
C LYS A 288 -28.97 10.75 -5.06
N LEU A 289 -28.41 11.05 -3.88
CA LEU A 289 -26.96 10.98 -3.64
C LEU A 289 -26.44 9.59 -3.26
N LYS A 290 -27.30 8.58 -3.08
CA LYS A 290 -26.87 7.23 -2.67
C LYS A 290 -25.82 6.57 -3.58
N TYR A 291 -25.76 6.94 -4.86
CA TYR A 291 -24.82 6.34 -5.81
C TYR A 291 -23.37 6.78 -5.56
N ILE A 292 -23.13 7.95 -4.96
CA ILE A 292 -21.78 8.48 -4.71
C ILE A 292 -20.97 7.55 -3.80
N VAL A 293 -21.67 6.81 -2.94
CA VAL A 293 -21.07 5.79 -2.07
C VAL A 293 -20.35 4.73 -2.90
N LEU A 294 -20.96 4.30 -4.00
CA LEU A 294 -20.37 3.30 -4.89
C LEU A 294 -19.26 3.93 -5.74
N ASP A 295 -19.43 5.17 -6.21
CA ASP A 295 -18.40 5.87 -6.98
C ASP A 295 -17.11 6.03 -6.16
N ALA A 296 -17.23 6.45 -4.90
CA ALA A 296 -16.12 6.56 -3.96
C ALA A 296 -15.50 5.20 -3.64
N ALA A 297 -16.29 4.14 -3.44
CA ALA A 297 -15.75 2.84 -3.06
C ALA A 297 -15.16 2.03 -4.23
N ASN A 298 -15.52 2.36 -5.47
CA ASN A 298 -15.15 1.60 -6.67
C ASN A 298 -14.00 2.22 -7.47
N HIS A 299 -13.34 3.27 -6.98
CA HIS A 299 -12.27 3.96 -7.73
C HIS A 299 -11.04 3.07 -8.03
N HIS A 300 -10.95 1.90 -7.39
CA HIS A 300 -9.93 0.88 -7.66
C HIS A 300 -10.47 -0.38 -8.38
N GLU A 301 -11.72 -0.37 -8.81
CA GLU A 301 -12.23 -1.41 -9.71
C GLU A 301 -11.69 -1.14 -11.12
N HIS A 302 -11.36 -2.22 -11.84
CA HIS A 302 -10.84 -2.16 -13.21
C HIS A 302 -11.90 -2.64 -14.19
N LEU A 303 -11.92 -2.13 -15.42
CA LEU A 303 -12.95 -2.50 -16.40
C LEU A 303 -12.94 -4.00 -16.75
N ASP A 304 -11.76 -4.62 -16.71
CA ASP A 304 -11.53 -6.05 -16.93
C ASP A 304 -11.92 -6.95 -15.74
N GLY A 305 -12.33 -6.39 -14.60
CA GLY A 305 -12.68 -7.14 -13.39
C GLY A 305 -11.50 -7.58 -12.52
N THR A 306 -10.28 -7.11 -12.79
CA THR A 306 -9.07 -7.41 -11.99
C THR A 306 -8.83 -6.46 -10.82
N GLY A 307 -9.64 -5.39 -10.71
CA GLY A 307 -9.55 -4.40 -9.65
C GLY A 307 -10.06 -4.90 -8.29
N TYR A 308 -10.42 -4.02 -7.37
CA TYR A 308 -10.89 -4.39 -6.03
C TYR A 308 -11.89 -3.37 -5.47
N PRO A 309 -12.74 -3.73 -4.47
CA PRO A 309 -12.76 -4.99 -3.70
C PRO A 309 -13.73 -6.08 -4.20
N ARG A 310 -14.58 -5.80 -5.19
CA ARG A 310 -15.70 -6.67 -5.61
C ARG A 310 -15.53 -7.28 -6.99
N LEU A 311 -14.42 -7.00 -7.68
CA LEU A 311 -14.10 -7.53 -9.01
C LEU A 311 -15.23 -7.18 -9.99
N LEU A 312 -15.54 -5.89 -10.10
CA LEU A 312 -16.59 -5.38 -10.97
C LEU A 312 -16.06 -5.20 -12.39
N HIS A 313 -16.88 -5.53 -13.38
CA HIS A 313 -16.61 -5.20 -14.78
C HIS A 313 -17.22 -3.84 -15.14
N GLU A 314 -16.84 -3.32 -16.31
CA GLU A 314 -17.29 -2.03 -16.86
C GLU A 314 -18.81 -1.80 -16.72
N ASP A 315 -19.64 -2.83 -16.98
CA ASP A 315 -21.11 -2.73 -16.93
C ASP A 315 -21.69 -2.41 -15.54
N LYS A 316 -20.86 -2.51 -14.49
CA LYS A 316 -21.20 -2.20 -13.11
C LYS A 316 -20.54 -0.91 -12.60
N LEU A 317 -19.76 -0.23 -13.45
CA LEU A 317 -19.04 0.99 -13.10
C LEU A 317 -19.69 2.20 -13.76
N SER A 318 -20.06 3.17 -12.94
CA SER A 318 -20.60 4.44 -13.41
C SER A 318 -19.51 5.22 -14.16
N VAL A 319 -19.90 6.16 -15.03
CA VAL A 319 -18.94 7.09 -15.65
C VAL A 319 -18.17 7.90 -14.58
N PRO A 320 -18.82 8.47 -13.53
CA PRO A 320 -18.08 9.12 -12.44
C PRO A 320 -17.05 8.23 -11.73
N ALA A 321 -17.34 6.96 -11.48
CA ALA A 321 -16.38 6.02 -10.90
C ALA A 321 -15.16 5.82 -11.81
N ARG A 322 -15.40 5.67 -13.13
CA ARG A 322 -14.33 5.53 -14.13
C ARG A 322 -13.49 6.79 -14.27
N ILE A 323 -14.12 7.97 -14.21
CA ILE A 323 -13.43 9.27 -14.17
C ILE A 323 -12.52 9.34 -12.95
N MET A 324 -13.06 8.98 -11.78
CA MET A 324 -12.32 9.01 -10.51
C MET A 324 -11.12 8.07 -10.53
N ALA A 325 -11.25 6.88 -11.09
CA ALA A 325 -10.13 5.95 -11.26
C ALA A 325 -9.00 6.57 -12.10
N VAL A 326 -9.32 7.20 -13.24
CA VAL A 326 -8.32 7.90 -14.07
C VAL A 326 -7.66 9.06 -13.32
N ALA A 327 -8.45 9.84 -12.59
CA ALA A 327 -7.95 10.95 -11.79
C ALA A 327 -7.03 10.50 -10.65
N ASP A 328 -7.45 9.51 -9.87
CA ASP A 328 -6.71 8.94 -8.75
C ASP A 328 -5.36 8.35 -9.20
N ILE A 329 -5.37 7.53 -10.25
CA ILE A 329 -4.16 6.91 -10.81
C ILE A 329 -3.17 7.97 -11.29
N PHE A 330 -3.63 8.97 -12.05
CA PHE A 330 -2.74 10.02 -12.56
C PHE A 330 -2.15 10.86 -11.43
N GLU A 331 -2.97 11.24 -10.44
CA GLU A 331 -2.52 11.98 -9.25
C GLU A 331 -1.46 11.15 -8.51
N ALA A 332 -1.76 9.91 -8.16
CA ALA A 332 -0.87 9.04 -7.38
C ALA A 332 0.46 8.74 -8.10
N LEU A 333 0.46 8.64 -9.43
CA LEU A 333 1.68 8.42 -10.22
C LEU A 333 2.54 9.68 -10.38
N THR A 334 1.94 10.87 -10.35
CA THR A 334 2.64 12.15 -10.47
C THR A 334 3.07 12.73 -9.12
N SER A 335 2.45 12.31 -8.02
CA SER A 335 2.75 12.81 -6.67
C SER A 335 4.09 12.35 -6.11
N ILE A 336 4.73 13.24 -5.34
CA ILE A 336 6.04 13.05 -4.68
C ILE A 336 5.85 12.51 -3.26
N ASP A 337 4.95 11.55 -3.14
CA ASP A 337 4.32 11.22 -1.87
C ASP A 337 5.24 10.40 -0.97
N ARG A 338 6.10 9.55 -1.55
CA ARG A 338 6.97 8.67 -0.77
C ARG A 338 8.41 9.21 -0.77
N PRO A 339 9.04 9.51 0.38
CA PRO A 339 10.37 10.15 0.47
C PRO A 339 11.49 9.29 -0.12
N TYR A 340 11.22 8.01 -0.33
CA TYR A 340 12.12 7.05 -0.96
C TYR A 340 11.90 6.89 -2.47
N LYS A 341 10.80 7.43 -3.05
CA LYS A 341 10.55 7.40 -4.50
C LYS A 341 10.71 8.79 -5.10
N LYS A 342 11.51 8.87 -6.16
CA LYS A 342 11.54 10.07 -7.00
C LYS A 342 10.22 10.21 -7.76
N ALA A 343 9.78 11.45 -7.95
CA ALA A 343 8.62 11.77 -8.76
C ALA A 343 8.85 11.29 -10.21
N LYS A 344 7.81 10.73 -10.84
CA LYS A 344 7.90 10.30 -12.24
C LYS A 344 7.73 11.50 -13.18
N PRO A 345 8.49 11.56 -14.29
CA PRO A 345 8.22 12.49 -15.38
C PRO A 345 6.83 12.24 -15.97
N LEU A 346 6.22 13.28 -16.51
CA LEU A 346 4.88 13.23 -17.09
C LEU A 346 4.82 12.22 -18.25
N SER A 347 5.85 12.16 -19.10
CA SER A 347 5.93 11.18 -20.19
C SER A 347 5.85 9.73 -19.71
N GLU A 348 6.53 9.41 -18.60
CA GLU A 348 6.52 8.07 -18.00
C GLU A 348 5.13 7.73 -17.44
N VAL A 349 4.49 8.68 -16.75
CA VAL A 349 3.14 8.48 -16.21
C VAL A 349 2.13 8.21 -17.32
N LEU A 350 2.16 9.00 -18.39
CA LEU A 350 1.27 8.81 -19.54
C LEU A 350 1.49 7.46 -20.22
N ALA A 351 2.75 7.02 -20.37
CA ALA A 351 3.07 5.71 -20.92
C ALA A 351 2.50 4.56 -20.06
N LEU A 352 2.64 4.65 -18.73
CA LEU A 352 2.05 3.67 -17.81
C LEU A 352 0.52 3.63 -17.95
N MET A 353 -0.13 4.78 -18.07
CA MET A 353 -1.59 4.84 -18.24
C MET A 353 -2.03 4.29 -19.60
N VAL A 354 -1.25 4.46 -20.67
CA VAL A 354 -1.49 3.77 -21.96
C VAL A 354 -1.48 2.25 -21.78
N ASP A 355 -0.51 1.71 -21.05
CA ASP A 355 -0.44 0.28 -20.76
C ASP A 355 -1.65 -0.20 -19.94
N MET A 356 -2.13 0.62 -18.99
CA MET A 356 -3.37 0.34 -18.24
C MET A 356 -4.62 0.37 -19.13
N VAL A 357 -4.70 1.25 -20.12
CA VAL A 357 -5.79 1.22 -21.11
C VAL A 357 -5.72 -0.05 -21.96
N LYS A 358 -4.53 -0.43 -22.44
CA LYS A 358 -4.33 -1.66 -23.23
C LYS A 358 -4.67 -2.93 -22.45
N ALA A 359 -4.43 -2.93 -21.14
CA ALA A 359 -4.85 -3.99 -20.23
C ALA A 359 -6.36 -3.95 -19.90
N ASN A 360 -7.11 -2.97 -20.44
CA ASN A 360 -8.51 -2.72 -20.11
C ASN A 360 -8.74 -2.50 -18.61
N SER A 361 -7.78 -1.88 -17.92
CA SER A 361 -7.90 -1.55 -16.50
C SER A 361 -8.63 -0.22 -16.30
N ILE A 362 -8.35 0.77 -17.14
CA ILE A 362 -8.99 2.11 -17.12
C ILE A 362 -9.69 2.42 -18.43
N ASP A 363 -10.61 3.38 -18.40
CA ASP A 363 -11.46 3.73 -19.54
C ASP A 363 -10.72 4.43 -20.66
N LYS A 364 -10.71 3.78 -21.84
CA LYS A 364 -10.08 4.27 -23.07
C LYS A 364 -10.64 5.61 -23.53
N GLU A 365 -11.95 5.80 -23.51
CA GLU A 365 -12.59 7.01 -24.04
C GLU A 365 -12.36 8.20 -23.09
N ILE A 366 -12.41 7.97 -21.78
CA ILE A 366 -12.06 8.99 -20.77
C ILE A 366 -10.59 9.39 -20.92
N PHE A 367 -9.68 8.41 -21.01
CA PHE A 367 -8.25 8.70 -21.15
C PHE A 367 -7.93 9.37 -22.50
N LYS A 368 -8.57 8.97 -23.60
CA LYS A 368 -8.43 9.64 -24.90
C LYS A 368 -8.85 11.11 -24.81
N LEU A 369 -9.95 11.42 -24.13
CA LEU A 369 -10.39 12.79 -23.89
C LEU A 369 -9.43 13.57 -22.99
N PHE A 370 -8.91 12.92 -21.94
CA PHE A 370 -7.90 13.47 -21.03
C PHE A 370 -6.65 13.96 -21.77
N ILE A 371 -6.18 13.21 -22.76
CA ILE A 371 -5.06 13.58 -23.64
C ILE A 371 -5.48 14.65 -24.65
N LYS A 372 -6.55 14.43 -25.43
CA LYS A 372 -7.00 15.32 -26.52
C LYS A 372 -7.27 16.74 -26.04
N ASN A 373 -7.88 16.89 -24.86
CA ASN A 373 -8.24 18.19 -24.28
C ASN A 373 -7.16 18.75 -23.35
N LYS A 374 -5.97 18.12 -23.33
CA LYS A 374 -4.78 18.50 -22.57
C LYS A 374 -5.05 18.69 -21.09
N ILE A 375 -5.92 17.87 -20.53
CA ILE A 375 -6.30 17.93 -19.11
C ILE A 375 -5.06 17.63 -18.25
N TYR A 376 -4.29 16.62 -18.65
CA TYR A 376 -3.01 16.25 -18.03
C TYR A 376 -2.05 17.45 -17.92
N LEU A 377 -1.93 18.25 -18.98
CA LEU A 377 -1.05 19.40 -19.03
C LEU A 377 -1.59 20.58 -18.21
N LYS A 378 -2.89 20.89 -18.33
CA LYS A 378 -3.54 21.93 -17.52
C LYS A 378 -3.35 21.66 -16.02
N TYR A 379 -3.47 20.39 -15.62
CA TYR A 379 -3.23 19.97 -14.24
C TYR A 379 -1.74 20.09 -13.89
N ALA A 380 -0.85 19.55 -14.73
CA ALA A 380 0.59 19.57 -14.48
C ALA A 380 1.13 20.98 -14.24
N GLN A 381 0.71 21.95 -15.05
CA GLN A 381 1.11 23.37 -14.93
C GLN A 381 0.65 24.03 -13.62
N GLY A 382 -0.40 23.51 -12.97
CA GLY A 382 -0.93 24.06 -11.73
C GLY A 382 -0.41 23.37 -10.46
N TYR A 383 -0.02 22.09 -10.56
CA TYR A 383 0.15 21.22 -9.38
C TYR A 383 1.44 20.39 -9.35
N LEU A 384 2.21 20.33 -10.45
CA LEU A 384 3.46 19.58 -10.53
C LEU A 384 4.67 20.52 -10.61
N ASN A 385 5.83 20.00 -10.22
CA ASN A 385 7.09 20.73 -10.35
C ASN A 385 7.52 20.81 -11.82
N GLU A 386 8.19 21.91 -12.21
CA GLU A 386 8.67 22.12 -13.59
C GLU A 386 9.55 20.96 -14.09
N GLU A 387 10.35 20.37 -13.21
CA GLU A 387 11.24 19.23 -13.52
C GLU A 387 10.48 17.95 -13.94
N GLN A 388 9.20 17.83 -13.60
CA GLN A 388 8.36 16.69 -13.99
C GLN A 388 7.71 16.88 -15.37
N ILE A 389 7.71 18.11 -15.91
CA ILE A 389 6.97 18.49 -17.12
C ILE A 389 7.90 18.38 -18.33
N ASP A 390 8.16 17.15 -18.78
CA ASP A 390 9.09 16.82 -19.86
C ASP A 390 8.37 16.73 -21.23
N LEU A 391 7.77 17.84 -21.65
CA LEU A 391 6.91 17.92 -22.84
C LEU A 391 7.59 17.47 -24.13
N GLU A 392 8.91 17.62 -24.24
CA GLU A 392 9.70 17.16 -25.39
C GLU A 392 9.63 15.64 -25.61
N ASN A 393 9.29 14.88 -24.58
CA ASN A 393 9.15 13.43 -24.62
C ASN A 393 7.70 12.97 -24.84
N ILE A 394 6.75 13.90 -24.96
CA ILE A 394 5.32 13.60 -25.07
C ILE A 394 4.84 13.85 -26.49
N ASP A 395 4.40 12.78 -27.15
CA ASP A 395 3.78 12.82 -28.48
C ASP A 395 2.30 12.43 -28.35
N GLU A 396 1.43 13.44 -28.22
CA GLU A 396 -0.03 13.26 -28.06
C GLU A 396 -0.63 12.43 -29.20
N HIS A 397 -0.12 12.58 -30.43
CA HIS A 397 -0.60 11.82 -31.58
C HIS A 397 -0.28 10.34 -31.46
N LYS A 398 0.96 10.00 -31.08
CA LYS A 398 1.35 8.59 -30.85
C LYS A 398 0.60 7.98 -29.67
N ILE A 399 0.36 8.75 -28.62
CA ILE A 399 -0.46 8.28 -27.50
C ILE A 399 -1.85 7.93 -28.00
N ILE A 400 -2.51 8.84 -28.71
CA ILE A 400 -3.86 8.61 -29.25
C ILE A 400 -3.88 7.44 -30.23
N GLU A 401 -2.91 7.32 -31.13
CA GLU A 401 -2.78 6.21 -32.07
C GLU A 401 -2.61 4.86 -31.34
N ALA A 402 -1.82 4.83 -30.25
CA ALA A 402 -1.65 3.64 -29.43
C ALA A 402 -2.90 3.23 -28.66
N LEU A 403 -3.90 4.11 -28.57
CA LEU A 403 -5.21 3.79 -27.99
C LEU A 403 -6.16 3.20 -29.03
N GLU A 404 -5.99 3.45 -30.33
CA GLU A 404 -6.90 2.97 -31.40
C GLU A 404 -6.79 1.45 -31.59
#